data_AF-A0A5C0UI17-F1
#
_entry.id   AF-A0A5C0UI17-F1
#
_cell.length_a   1.000
_cell.length_b   1.000
_cell.length_c   1.000
_cell.angle_alpha   90.00
_cell.angle_beta   90.00
_cell.angle_gamma   90.00
#
_symmetry.space_group_name_H-M   'P 1'
#
loop_
_entity.id
_entity.type
_entity.pdbx_description
1 polymer ?
#
loop_
_entity_poly.entity_id
_entity_poly.type
_entity_poly.pdbx_seq_one_letter_code
_entity_poly.pdbx_strand_id
1 'polypeptide(L)'
;MSLYKFSSFNRTIEGEEGVILHNTITRRSVGYGSDVEKVKDQILQQQVRTLESDVDKLLLQIIAAELLDRGAIVPVEHVNREEEYLNSLSAPILPEYGFFGCKVAKVQSIKDESNLIACFGVPCDVGASKPGSRYGPRLLRGRSKDMNFRGGRPILLDLFNKNTVSFDKLVDLGDVTSTRGNVQQWIANVRALLAKIPTACIPCMIGGDHSLTYAAVTHLWDTGKRFSLVQLDHHLDIQLWGKFKDNKPEYLDDLSHGNFVSWVKYQIPDIDILNIGASRYQSFSDISSDQVNQYINTVCKVISDFEVQNCEITSIIEKLPQDQDIYLSIDIDAINSIFIRSNTGFPGHTGICLDKFVSIVHFLTTKNNVIGLDLMEHGVSNNHENHYSSSTILANILINIICNINFH
;
A
#
# COMPACT_ATOMS: atom_id res chain seq x y z
N MET A 1 36.01 32.96 -14.34
CA MET A 1 37.11 32.32 -15.11
C MET A 1 37.71 31.28 -14.18
N SER A 2 37.60 29.98 -14.42
CA SER A 2 38.06 29.26 -15.62
C SER A 2 37.05 28.23 -16.13
N LEU A 3 36.98 28.12 -17.46
CA LEU A 3 36.27 27.08 -18.21
C LEU A 3 37.07 25.77 -18.18
N TYR A 4 36.38 24.64 -17.98
CA TYR A 4 36.89 23.33 -18.37
C TYR A 4 36.14 22.83 -19.60
N LYS A 5 36.90 22.48 -20.63
CA LYS A 5 36.48 21.89 -21.90
C LYS A 5 36.63 20.37 -21.76
N PHE A 6 35.53 19.62 -21.89
CA PHE A 6 35.63 18.18 -22.15
C PHE A 6 35.53 17.93 -23.65
N SER A 7 36.62 17.44 -24.21
CA SER A 7 36.76 16.91 -25.56
C SER A 7 36.26 15.46 -25.60
N SER A 8 35.36 15.17 -26.53
CA SER A 8 35.03 13.85 -27.11
C SER A 8 34.81 12.67 -26.15
N PHE A 9 33.57 12.17 -26.09
CA PHE A 9 33.33 10.76 -25.74
C PHE A 9 33.02 9.98 -27.02
N ASN A 10 33.83 8.95 -27.27
CA ASN A 10 33.63 8.00 -28.34
C ASN A 10 32.33 7.21 -28.08
N ARG A 11 31.45 7.21 -29.10
CA ARG A 11 30.42 6.19 -29.25
C ARG A 11 31.14 4.88 -29.62
N THR A 12 31.01 3.87 -28.77
CA THR A 12 31.09 2.49 -29.24
C THR A 12 29.67 1.95 -29.22
N ILE A 13 29.09 1.79 -30.41
CA ILE A 13 27.84 1.07 -30.65
C ILE A 13 28.26 -0.33 -31.08
N GLU A 14 28.13 -1.30 -30.18
CA GLU A 14 28.09 -2.75 -30.44
C GLU A 14 27.33 -3.34 -29.23
N GLY A 15 26.25 -4.12 -29.28
CA GLY A 15 25.38 -4.67 -30.33
C GLY A 15 24.00 -4.97 -29.69
N GLU A 16 23.13 -5.69 -30.38
CA GLU A 16 21.76 -6.03 -29.96
C GLU A 16 21.71 -6.86 -28.66
N GLU A 17 21.60 -6.22 -27.50
CA GLU A 17 20.99 -6.73 -26.26
C GLU A 17 21.08 -5.64 -25.17
N GLY A 18 20.04 -5.51 -24.34
CA GLY A 18 19.76 -4.33 -23.50
C GLY A 18 20.89 -3.88 -22.55
N VAL A 19 21.03 -2.55 -22.41
CA VAL A 19 22.00 -1.90 -21.53
C VAL A 19 21.58 -2.07 -20.06
N ILE A 20 22.43 -2.72 -19.25
CA ILE A 20 22.33 -2.74 -17.79
C ILE A 20 23.21 -1.62 -17.22
N LEU A 21 22.60 -0.63 -16.57
CA LEU A 21 23.31 0.39 -15.79
C LEU A 21 23.55 -0.12 -14.37
N HIS A 22 24.82 -0.40 -14.04
CA HIS A 22 25.25 -0.60 -12.66
C HIS A 22 25.64 0.75 -12.06
N ASN A 23 24.78 1.34 -11.21
CA ASN A 23 25.21 2.44 -10.36
C ASN A 23 25.83 1.86 -9.08
N THR A 24 27.16 1.69 -9.08
CA THR A 24 27.92 1.51 -7.85
C THR A 24 28.17 2.90 -7.25
N ILE A 25 27.40 3.28 -6.23
CA ILE A 25 27.71 4.48 -5.44
C ILE A 25 28.95 4.15 -4.61
N THR A 26 30.12 4.50 -5.14
CA THR A 26 31.33 4.57 -4.35
C THR A 26 31.23 5.82 -3.49
N ARG A 27 31.31 5.64 -2.16
CA ARG A 27 31.40 6.73 -1.16
C ARG A 27 32.48 7.74 -1.60
N ARG A 28 32.06 8.83 -2.23
CA ARG A 28 32.86 10.05 -2.40
C ARG A 28 31.95 11.23 -2.09
N SER A 29 32.14 11.75 -0.88
CA SER A 29 31.89 13.14 -0.44
C SER A 29 30.82 13.90 -1.22
N VAL A 30 29.58 13.81 -0.76
CA VAL A 30 28.49 14.72 -1.15
C VAL A 30 28.59 15.94 -0.23
N GLY A 31 28.88 17.12 -0.79
CA GLY A 31 28.84 18.40 -0.08
C GLY A 31 27.45 19.05 -0.21
N TYR A 32 27.08 19.87 0.78
CA TYR A 32 25.84 20.63 0.76
C TYR A 32 25.96 21.89 -0.13
N GLY A 33 24.93 22.20 -0.91
CA GLY A 33 24.85 23.44 -1.70
C GLY A 33 24.64 24.68 -0.80
N SER A 34 24.96 25.87 -1.30
CA SER A 34 24.97 27.11 -0.52
C SER A 34 23.63 27.50 0.11
N ASP A 35 22.50 27.08 -0.46
CA ASP A 35 21.18 27.35 0.13
C ASP A 35 20.77 26.30 1.16
N VAL A 36 21.29 25.08 1.05
CA VAL A 36 21.17 24.06 2.09
C VAL A 36 22.05 24.41 3.29
N GLU A 37 23.23 25.00 3.08
CA GLU A 37 24.06 25.59 4.14
C GLU A 37 23.31 26.69 4.90
N LYS A 38 22.60 27.59 4.22
CA LYS A 38 21.81 28.65 4.88
C LYS A 38 20.64 28.11 5.69
N VAL A 39 19.92 27.10 5.19
CA VAL A 39 18.82 26.45 5.92
C VAL A 39 19.36 25.66 7.11
N LYS A 40 20.48 24.94 6.93
CA LYS A 40 21.22 24.27 8.01
C LYS A 40 21.63 25.28 9.09
N ASP A 41 22.18 26.43 8.70
CA ASP A 41 22.63 27.46 9.62
C ASP A 41 21.45 28.17 10.31
N GLN A 42 20.31 28.38 9.63
CA GLN A 42 19.09 28.91 10.27
C GLN A 42 18.48 27.94 11.29
N ILE A 43 18.49 26.63 11.00
CA ILE A 43 18.03 25.59 11.92
C ILE A 43 18.98 25.47 13.12
N LEU A 44 20.29 25.48 12.88
CA LEU A 44 21.32 25.44 13.92
C LEU A 44 21.36 26.71 14.79
N GLN A 45 21.01 27.87 14.23
CA GLN A 45 20.91 29.13 14.98
C GLN A 45 19.67 29.23 15.88
N GLN A 46 18.61 28.46 15.62
CA GLN A 46 17.40 28.46 16.47
C GLN A 46 17.47 27.50 17.66
N GLN A 47 18.44 26.58 17.71
CA GLN A 47 18.65 25.69 18.86
C GLN A 47 20.14 25.50 19.16
N VAL A 48 20.76 26.53 19.73
CA VAL A 48 22.09 26.39 20.35
C VAL A 48 21.94 25.94 21.80
N ARG A 49 21.95 24.62 22.01
CA ARG A 49 22.63 23.98 23.16
C ARG A 49 23.30 22.69 22.69
N THR A 50 24.56 22.83 22.29
CA THR A 50 25.63 21.80 22.23
C THR A 50 25.21 20.39 21.79
N LEU A 51 25.42 20.12 20.49
CA LEU A 51 25.20 18.84 19.79
C LEU A 51 26.51 18.01 19.82
N GLU A 52 26.57 16.93 20.62
CA GLU A 52 27.71 15.99 20.67
C GLU A 52 27.32 14.49 20.82
N SER A 53 26.09 14.07 20.48
CA SER A 53 25.63 12.68 20.69
C SER A 53 25.20 11.95 19.40
N ASP A 54 25.14 10.61 19.42
CA ASP A 54 24.68 9.79 18.27
C ASP A 54 23.23 10.10 17.82
N VAL A 55 22.46 10.83 18.64
CA VAL A 55 21.17 11.41 18.29
C VAL A 55 21.30 12.45 17.16
N ASP A 56 22.46 13.10 17.05
CA ASP A 56 22.72 14.17 16.08
C ASP A 56 22.93 13.63 14.66
N LYS A 57 23.46 12.39 14.53
CA LYS A 57 23.53 11.68 13.24
C LYS A 57 22.15 11.26 12.76
N LEU A 58 21.28 10.87 13.69
CA LEU A 58 19.91 10.48 13.38
C LEU A 58 19.09 11.70 12.97
N LEU A 59 19.25 12.83 13.66
CA LEU A 59 18.59 14.09 13.30
C LEU A 59 19.02 14.60 11.91
N LEU A 60 20.32 14.49 11.58
CA LEU A 60 20.84 14.82 10.24
C LEU A 60 20.34 13.86 9.15
N GLN A 61 20.17 12.57 9.46
CA GLN A 61 19.57 11.60 8.53
C GLN A 61 18.08 11.86 8.31
N ILE A 62 17.35 12.27 9.35
CA ILE A 62 15.94 12.66 9.27
C ILE A 62 15.81 13.94 8.45
N ILE A 63 16.63 14.97 8.70
CA ILE A 63 16.64 16.20 7.91
C ILE A 63 17.00 15.92 6.45
N ALA A 64 17.96 15.05 6.17
CA ALA A 64 18.32 14.65 4.82
C ALA A 64 17.20 13.87 4.11
N ALA A 65 16.53 12.96 4.83
CA ALA A 65 15.37 12.23 4.31
C ALA A 65 14.19 13.17 4.04
N GLU A 66 13.91 14.11 4.95
CA GLU A 66 12.85 15.11 4.83
C GLU A 66 13.13 16.10 3.68
N LEU A 67 14.40 16.48 3.45
CA LEU A 67 14.81 17.32 2.31
C LEU A 67 14.69 16.57 0.98
N LEU A 68 15.03 15.27 0.95
CA LEU A 68 14.81 14.42 -0.22
C LEU A 68 13.32 14.19 -0.50
N ASP A 69 12.50 13.96 0.53
CA ASP A 69 11.05 13.79 0.43
C ASP A 69 10.32 15.08 0.02
N ARG A 70 10.83 16.25 0.42
CA ARG A 70 10.32 17.56 0.00
C ARG A 70 10.84 18.01 -1.38
N GLY A 71 11.61 17.15 -2.07
CA GLY A 71 12.11 17.43 -3.41
C GLY A 71 13.22 18.48 -3.48
N ALA A 72 13.92 18.74 -2.37
CA ALA A 72 15.13 19.55 -2.41
C ALA A 72 16.25 18.75 -3.10
N ILE A 73 16.53 19.11 -4.34
CA ILE A 73 17.57 18.49 -5.16
C ILE A 73 18.70 19.50 -5.41
N VAL A 74 19.91 18.94 -5.42
CA VAL A 74 21.19 19.50 -5.89
C VAL A 74 21.02 20.42 -7.12
N PRO A 75 21.72 21.57 -7.18
CA PRO A 75 21.60 22.52 -8.29
C PRO A 75 21.77 21.87 -9.68
N VAL A 76 20.83 22.18 -10.57
CA VAL A 76 20.67 21.66 -11.95
C VAL A 76 21.83 22.03 -12.89
N GLU A 77 22.73 22.90 -12.47
CA GLU A 77 23.89 23.35 -13.25
C GLU A 77 24.94 22.27 -13.60
N HIS A 78 24.72 21.02 -13.17
CA HIS A 78 25.61 19.88 -13.45
C HIS A 78 24.94 18.64 -14.06
N VAL A 79 23.65 18.69 -14.40
CA VAL A 79 22.93 17.53 -14.97
C VAL A 79 22.52 17.84 -16.41
N ASN A 80 23.29 17.33 -17.37
CA ASN A 80 23.08 17.58 -18.80
C ASN A 80 21.77 16.96 -19.37
N ARG A 81 20.98 16.24 -18.56
CA ARG A 81 19.71 15.60 -18.94
C ARG A 81 18.78 15.50 -17.73
N GLU A 82 18.11 16.60 -17.42
CA GLU A 82 17.13 16.73 -16.32
C GLU A 82 16.04 15.65 -16.36
N GLU A 83 15.59 15.27 -17.55
CA GLU A 83 14.56 14.26 -17.76
C GLU A 83 15.04 12.83 -17.44
N GLU A 84 16.29 12.48 -17.77
CA GLU A 84 16.90 11.19 -17.36
C GLU A 84 17.12 11.11 -15.85
N TYR A 85 17.46 12.23 -15.22
CA TYR A 85 17.69 12.30 -13.78
C TYR A 85 16.38 12.17 -12.99
N LEU A 86 15.32 12.87 -13.39
CA LEU A 86 13.99 12.71 -12.81
C LEU A 86 13.43 11.30 -13.07
N ASN A 87 13.71 10.72 -14.23
CA ASN A 87 13.38 9.32 -14.54
C ASN A 87 14.22 8.31 -13.71
N SER A 88 15.45 8.66 -13.32
CA SER A 88 16.29 7.83 -12.45
C SER A 88 15.85 7.85 -10.98
N LEU A 89 15.22 8.94 -10.54
CA LEU A 89 14.58 9.05 -9.23
C LEU A 89 13.21 8.35 -9.16
N SER A 90 12.62 8.07 -10.32
CA SER A 90 11.38 7.29 -10.48
C SER A 90 11.63 5.86 -11.00
N ALA A 91 12.90 5.47 -11.17
CA ALA A 91 13.28 4.09 -11.43
C ALA A 91 13.04 3.24 -10.17
N PRO A 92 12.64 1.96 -10.31
CA PRO A 92 12.44 1.09 -9.17
C PRO A 92 13.78 0.88 -8.48
N ILE A 93 13.96 1.54 -7.34
CA ILE A 93 14.93 1.09 -6.36
C ILE A 93 14.35 -0.23 -5.87
N LEU A 94 14.90 -1.37 -6.33
CA LEU A 94 14.67 -2.62 -5.62
C LEU A 94 14.99 -2.31 -4.15
N PRO A 95 14.00 -2.42 -3.26
CA PRO A 95 14.20 -1.94 -1.91
C PRO A 95 15.37 -2.73 -1.31
N GLU A 96 16.26 -2.04 -0.61
CA GLU A 96 17.46 -2.64 0.02
C GLU A 96 17.09 -3.83 0.94
N TYR A 97 15.83 -3.88 1.37
CA TYR A 97 15.20 -4.92 2.15
C TYR A 97 13.72 -5.06 1.75
N GLY A 98 13.22 -6.29 1.69
CA GLY A 98 11.79 -6.56 1.45
C GLY A 98 10.95 -6.39 2.72
N PHE A 99 9.63 -6.49 2.59
CA PHE A 99 8.72 -6.59 3.74
C PHE A 99 9.18 -7.69 4.72
N PHE A 100 9.18 -7.39 6.02
CA PHE A 100 9.68 -8.28 7.08
C PHE A 100 11.13 -8.76 6.88
N GLY A 101 11.92 -8.11 6.03
CA GLY A 101 13.27 -8.58 5.66
C GLY A 101 13.26 -9.84 4.79
N CYS A 102 12.16 -10.14 4.10
CA CYS A 102 12.05 -11.28 3.20
C CYS A 102 12.90 -11.09 1.93
N LYS A 103 12.98 -12.15 1.12
CA LYS A 103 13.74 -12.11 -0.14
C LYS A 103 13.08 -11.15 -1.12
N VAL A 104 13.86 -10.22 -1.64
CA VAL A 104 13.47 -9.42 -2.81
C VAL A 104 13.80 -10.20 -4.08
N ALA A 105 12.86 -10.31 -5.01
CA ALA A 105 13.04 -11.05 -6.25
C ALA A 105 12.37 -10.35 -7.43
N LYS A 106 12.93 -10.54 -8.63
CA LYS A 106 12.23 -10.16 -9.87
C LYS A 106 11.11 -11.15 -10.12
N VAL A 107 9.95 -10.68 -10.59
CA VAL A 107 8.80 -11.53 -10.87
C VAL A 107 9.13 -12.68 -11.84
N GLN A 108 9.99 -12.45 -12.83
CA GLN A 108 10.44 -13.48 -13.79
C GLN A 108 11.27 -14.62 -13.17
N SER A 109 11.73 -14.45 -11.93
CA SER A 109 12.50 -15.48 -11.21
C SER A 109 11.62 -16.39 -10.33
N ILE A 110 10.32 -16.10 -10.24
CA ILE A 110 9.37 -16.93 -9.51
C ILE A 110 8.97 -18.10 -10.42
N LYS A 111 9.05 -19.33 -9.91
CA LYS A 111 8.66 -20.53 -10.66
C LYS A 111 7.16 -20.73 -10.57
N ASP A 112 6.56 -21.30 -11.60
CA ASP A 112 5.10 -21.44 -11.70
C ASP A 112 4.47 -22.27 -10.57
N GLU A 113 5.17 -23.28 -10.07
CA GLU A 113 4.70 -24.17 -8.98
C GLU A 113 4.95 -23.59 -7.57
N SER A 114 5.39 -22.33 -7.46
CA SER A 114 5.75 -21.76 -6.17
C SER A 114 4.50 -21.32 -5.39
N ASN A 115 4.20 -22.03 -4.30
CA ASN A 115 3.19 -21.63 -3.32
C ASN A 115 3.73 -20.50 -2.43
N LEU A 116 3.73 -19.28 -2.98
CA LEU A 116 4.25 -18.07 -2.35
C LEU A 116 3.19 -16.98 -2.22
N ILE A 117 3.33 -16.14 -1.20
CA ILE A 117 2.67 -14.83 -1.11
C ILE A 117 3.60 -13.84 -1.80
N ALA A 118 3.18 -13.33 -2.94
CA ALA A 118 3.94 -12.40 -3.75
C ALA A 118 3.55 -10.97 -3.37
N CYS A 119 4.30 -10.39 -2.42
CA CYS A 119 4.11 -9.02 -1.97
C CYS A 119 4.68 -8.02 -2.97
N PHE A 120 3.97 -6.93 -3.22
CA PHE A 120 4.47 -5.82 -4.01
C PHE A 120 3.84 -4.51 -3.52
N GLY A 121 4.58 -3.42 -3.64
CA GLY A 121 4.08 -2.11 -3.27
C GLY A 121 3.52 -1.34 -4.46
N VAL A 122 2.53 -0.49 -4.24
CA VAL A 122 2.01 0.44 -5.26
C VAL A 122 2.03 1.87 -4.71
N PRO A 123 3.09 2.65 -4.97
CA PRO A 123 3.23 4.00 -4.42
C PRO A 123 2.41 5.03 -5.22
N CYS A 124 1.08 4.92 -5.18
CA CYS A 124 0.15 5.78 -5.92
C CYS A 124 -1.00 6.28 -5.04
N ASP A 125 -1.23 7.60 -5.01
CA ASP A 125 -2.37 8.23 -4.34
C ASP A 125 -3.13 9.17 -5.30
N VAL A 126 -3.07 8.90 -6.61
CA VAL A 126 -3.68 9.73 -7.66
C VAL A 126 -5.20 9.56 -7.67
N GLY A 127 -5.72 8.43 -7.20
CA GLY A 127 -7.15 8.17 -7.05
C GLY A 127 -7.71 8.70 -5.73
N ALA A 128 -6.84 9.13 -4.79
CA ALA A 128 -7.23 9.71 -3.51
C ALA A 128 -7.49 11.22 -3.61
N SER A 129 -8.38 11.71 -2.74
CA SER A 129 -8.62 13.15 -2.59
C SER A 129 -7.57 13.87 -1.74
N LYS A 130 -6.82 13.12 -0.91
CA LYS A 130 -5.71 13.63 -0.09
C LYS A 130 -4.44 12.84 -0.37
N PRO A 131 -3.30 13.51 -0.60
CA PRO A 131 -2.04 12.82 -0.83
C PRO A 131 -1.50 12.20 0.46
N GLY A 132 -0.72 11.14 0.33
CA GLY A 132 0.02 10.53 1.44
C GLY A 132 0.19 9.02 1.33
N SER A 133 -0.78 8.29 0.77
CA SER A 133 -0.76 6.82 0.71
C SER A 133 0.30 6.25 -0.24
N ARG A 134 0.84 7.07 -1.15
CA ARG A 134 2.01 6.72 -1.99
C ARG A 134 3.26 6.32 -1.18
N TYR A 135 3.38 6.78 0.05
CA TYR A 135 4.54 6.49 0.92
C TYR A 135 4.34 5.22 1.78
N GLY A 136 3.11 4.72 1.88
CA GLY A 136 2.74 3.54 2.66
C GLY A 136 3.63 2.31 2.44
N PRO A 137 3.88 1.90 1.19
CA PRO A 137 4.70 0.72 0.92
C PRO A 137 6.11 0.84 1.51
N ARG A 138 6.73 2.02 1.38
CA ARG A 138 8.08 2.28 1.91
C ARG A 138 8.10 2.28 3.43
N LEU A 139 7.16 2.96 4.07
CA LEU A 139 7.02 3.02 5.53
C LEU A 139 6.86 1.62 6.12
N LEU A 140 5.98 0.82 5.52
CA LEU A 140 5.68 -0.51 6.02
C LEU A 140 6.84 -1.49 5.78
N ARG A 141 7.56 -1.41 4.66
CA ARG A 141 8.81 -2.17 4.47
C ARG A 141 9.84 -1.85 5.54
N GLY A 142 10.08 -0.55 5.79
CA GLY A 142 11.01 -0.09 6.81
C GLY A 142 10.65 -0.65 8.18
N ARG A 143 9.38 -0.53 8.56
CA ARG A 143 8.95 -0.92 9.90
C ARG A 143 8.83 -2.42 10.11
N SER A 144 8.31 -3.14 9.12
CA SER A 144 8.12 -4.60 9.22
C SER A 144 9.44 -5.34 9.40
N LYS A 145 10.56 -4.81 8.88
CA LYS A 145 11.91 -5.37 9.10
C LYS A 145 12.33 -5.34 10.59
N ASP A 146 11.93 -4.30 11.31
CA ASP A 146 12.29 -4.11 12.73
C ASP A 146 11.50 -5.01 13.69
N MET A 147 10.47 -5.69 13.18
CA MET A 147 9.70 -6.67 13.95
C MET A 147 10.49 -7.94 14.27
N ASN A 148 11.73 -8.03 13.79
CA ASN A 148 12.60 -9.19 13.98
C ASN A 148 13.77 -8.83 14.88
N PHE A 149 14.10 -9.71 15.82
CA PHE A 149 15.37 -9.64 16.51
C PHE A 149 16.52 -9.69 15.48
N ARG A 150 17.25 -8.57 15.34
CA ARG A 150 18.45 -8.41 14.50
C ARG A 150 18.24 -8.35 12.98
N GLY A 151 17.03 -8.05 12.49
CA GLY A 151 16.81 -7.60 11.10
C GLY A 151 17.02 -8.64 9.98
N GLY A 152 16.98 -9.94 10.31
CA GLY A 152 17.00 -11.07 9.35
C GLY A 152 15.65 -11.81 9.29
N ARG A 153 15.55 -12.85 8.42
CA ARG A 153 14.33 -13.67 8.19
C ARG A 153 13.63 -14.01 9.52
N PRO A 154 12.40 -13.52 9.75
CA PRO A 154 11.71 -13.74 11.01
C PRO A 154 11.44 -15.21 11.24
N ILE A 155 11.79 -15.71 12.42
CA ILE A 155 11.29 -16.95 12.98
C ILE A 155 10.54 -16.56 14.25
N LEU A 156 9.23 -16.70 14.22
CA LEU A 156 8.33 -16.32 15.31
C LEU A 156 7.79 -17.57 16.00
N LEU A 157 7.53 -17.48 17.30
CA LEU A 157 6.79 -18.49 18.03
C LEU A 157 5.33 -18.02 18.16
N ASP A 158 4.41 -18.74 17.55
CA ASP A 158 2.99 -18.57 17.81
C ASP A 158 2.66 -19.32 19.10
N LEU A 159 2.37 -18.56 20.16
CA LEU A 159 2.03 -19.11 21.47
C LEU A 159 0.63 -19.74 21.51
N PHE A 160 -0.28 -19.32 20.63
CA PHE A 160 -1.64 -19.83 20.55
C PHE A 160 -1.65 -21.21 19.90
N ASN A 161 -1.09 -21.32 18.70
CA ASN A 161 -1.00 -22.59 17.96
C ASN A 161 0.17 -23.48 18.40
N LYS A 162 1.08 -22.95 19.23
CA LYS A 162 2.29 -23.64 19.73
C LYS A 162 3.20 -24.15 18.61
N ASN A 163 3.31 -23.38 17.54
CA ASN A 163 4.16 -23.70 16.38
C ASN A 163 5.11 -22.54 16.05
N THR A 164 6.13 -22.86 15.26
CA THR A 164 7.04 -21.85 14.71
C THR A 164 6.50 -21.36 13.39
N VAL A 165 6.50 -20.04 13.19
CA VAL A 165 6.11 -19.42 11.93
C VAL A 165 7.32 -18.72 11.30
N SER A 166 7.51 -18.92 10.00
CA SER A 166 8.54 -18.27 9.21
C SER A 166 7.94 -17.60 7.98
N PHE A 167 8.69 -16.67 7.41
CA PHE A 167 8.29 -15.91 6.22
C PHE A 167 8.94 -16.47 4.95
N ASP A 168 9.24 -17.77 4.94
CA ASP A 168 9.89 -18.43 3.80
C ASP A 168 8.98 -18.50 2.56
N LYS A 169 7.65 -18.43 2.77
CA LYS A 169 6.65 -18.33 1.71
C LYS A 169 6.39 -16.90 1.23
N LEU A 170 7.05 -15.89 1.82
CA LEU A 170 6.91 -14.50 1.43
C LEU A 170 8.02 -14.09 0.48
N VAL A 171 7.66 -13.45 -0.64
CA VAL A 171 8.59 -12.81 -1.56
C VAL A 171 8.17 -11.38 -1.84
N ASP A 172 9.10 -10.44 -1.83
CA ASP A 172 8.85 -9.04 -2.20
C ASP A 172 9.29 -8.83 -3.65
N LEU A 173 8.36 -8.42 -4.50
CA LEU A 173 8.58 -8.15 -5.93
C LEU A 173 9.03 -6.70 -6.19
N GLY A 174 9.20 -5.90 -5.13
CA GLY A 174 9.46 -4.47 -5.21
C GLY A 174 8.19 -3.66 -5.43
N ASP A 175 8.34 -2.48 -6.03
CA ASP A 175 7.23 -1.57 -6.31
C ASP A 175 6.82 -1.61 -7.78
N VAL A 176 5.51 -1.48 -8.03
CA VAL A 176 4.99 -1.14 -9.35
C VAL A 176 5.52 0.24 -9.71
N THR A 177 6.07 0.37 -10.91
CA THR A 177 6.62 1.62 -11.41
C THR A 177 5.70 2.27 -12.42
N SER A 178 5.67 3.59 -12.38
CA SER A 178 4.93 4.41 -13.32
C SER A 178 5.60 5.78 -13.43
N THR A 179 5.71 6.30 -14.64
CA THR A 179 5.93 7.74 -14.85
C THR A 179 4.60 8.45 -14.58
N ARG A 180 4.60 9.54 -13.79
CA ARG A 180 3.40 10.33 -13.39
C ARG A 180 2.20 10.12 -14.31
N GLY A 181 1.28 9.25 -13.91
CA GLY A 181 0.15 8.80 -14.71
C GLY A 181 -1.17 8.99 -13.97
N ASN A 182 -2.27 9.03 -14.71
CA ASN A 182 -3.62 9.00 -14.14
C ASN A 182 -3.93 7.62 -13.54
N VAL A 183 -5.07 7.50 -12.85
CA VAL A 183 -5.54 6.24 -12.24
C VAL A 183 -5.48 5.08 -13.24
N GLN A 184 -5.94 5.28 -14.48
CA GLN A 184 -6.02 4.18 -15.46
C GLN A 184 -4.65 3.65 -15.89
N GLN A 185 -3.64 4.52 -15.97
CA GLN A 185 -2.28 4.08 -16.21
C GLN A 185 -1.74 3.24 -15.04
N TRP A 186 -2.07 3.60 -13.80
CA TRP A 186 -1.70 2.82 -12.62
C TRP A 186 -2.42 1.47 -12.57
N ILE A 187 -3.72 1.43 -12.84
CA ILE A 187 -4.48 0.18 -12.98
C ILE A 187 -3.83 -0.73 -14.03
N ALA A 188 -3.47 -0.20 -15.21
CA ALA A 188 -2.80 -0.97 -16.25
C ALA A 188 -1.45 -1.53 -15.79
N ASN A 189 -0.65 -0.74 -15.06
CA ASN A 189 0.67 -1.17 -14.57
C ASN A 189 0.55 -2.24 -13.48
N VAL A 190 -0.41 -2.11 -12.56
CA VAL A 190 -0.71 -3.14 -11.54
C VAL A 190 -1.14 -4.43 -12.22
N ARG A 191 -2.08 -4.37 -13.18
CA ARG A 191 -2.52 -5.55 -13.95
C ARG A 191 -1.37 -6.19 -14.74
N ALA A 192 -0.44 -5.39 -15.28
CA ALA A 192 0.73 -5.89 -16.00
C ALA A 192 1.74 -6.60 -15.08
N LEU A 193 1.84 -6.22 -13.80
CA LEU A 193 2.61 -6.97 -12.82
C LEU A 193 1.88 -8.25 -12.44
N LEU A 194 0.60 -8.17 -12.09
CA LEU A 194 -0.22 -9.33 -11.69
C LEU A 194 -0.23 -10.42 -12.76
N ALA A 195 -0.33 -10.05 -14.04
CA ALA A 195 -0.28 -11.00 -15.17
C ALA A 195 1.04 -11.78 -15.28
N LYS A 196 2.11 -11.33 -14.60
CA LYS A 196 3.41 -12.01 -14.55
C LYS A 196 3.58 -12.84 -13.28
N ILE A 197 2.72 -12.66 -12.28
CA ILE A 197 2.75 -13.46 -11.05
C ILE A 197 2.12 -14.83 -11.37
N PRO A 198 2.80 -15.94 -11.06
CA PRO A 198 2.23 -17.26 -11.27
C PRO A 198 0.89 -17.47 -10.55
N THR A 199 -0.01 -18.23 -11.17
CA THR A 199 -1.37 -18.45 -10.65
C THR A 199 -1.43 -19.19 -9.32
N ALA A 200 -0.40 -19.98 -9.00
CA ALA A 200 -0.21 -20.66 -7.72
C ALA A 200 0.24 -19.71 -6.58
N CYS A 201 0.74 -18.53 -6.92
CA CYS A 201 1.05 -17.49 -5.94
C CYS A 201 -0.21 -16.72 -5.53
N ILE A 202 -0.21 -16.22 -4.30
CA ILE A 202 -1.22 -15.31 -3.78
C ILE A 202 -0.65 -13.89 -3.88
N PRO A 203 -1.21 -13.00 -4.74
CA PRO A 203 -0.76 -11.62 -4.80
C PRO A 203 -1.14 -10.88 -3.52
N CYS A 204 -0.18 -10.12 -2.98
CA CYS A 204 -0.37 -9.26 -1.82
C CYS A 204 0.07 -7.84 -2.17
N MET A 205 -0.90 -6.95 -2.40
CA MET A 205 -0.65 -5.56 -2.77
C MET A 205 -0.58 -4.69 -1.52
N ILE A 206 0.49 -3.92 -1.37
CA ILE A 206 0.63 -2.97 -0.28
C ILE A 206 0.57 -1.56 -0.83
N GLY A 207 -0.35 -0.78 -0.28
CA GLY A 207 -0.37 0.66 -0.32
C GLY A 207 -0.89 1.29 -1.60
N GLY A 208 -0.78 2.61 -1.58
CA GLY A 208 -1.51 3.49 -2.46
C GLY A 208 -2.96 3.68 -2.00
N ASP A 209 -3.71 4.41 -2.82
CA ASP A 209 -5.13 4.66 -2.59
C ASP A 209 -6.00 3.47 -2.98
N HIS A 210 -7.18 3.37 -2.38
CA HIS A 210 -8.05 2.19 -2.45
C HIS A 210 -8.56 1.89 -3.87
N SER A 211 -8.47 2.84 -4.81
CA SER A 211 -8.87 2.61 -6.21
C SER A 211 -8.10 1.47 -6.87
N LEU A 212 -6.87 1.19 -6.42
CA LEU A 212 -6.00 0.16 -7.00
C LEU A 212 -6.53 -1.26 -6.76
N THR A 213 -7.36 -1.48 -5.74
CA THR A 213 -8.02 -2.77 -5.49
C THR A 213 -8.86 -3.21 -6.69
N TYR A 214 -9.45 -2.27 -7.44
CA TYR A 214 -10.12 -2.54 -8.72
C TYR A 214 -9.21 -3.31 -9.68
N ALA A 215 -7.93 -2.94 -9.79
CA ALA A 215 -6.99 -3.61 -10.68
C ALA A 215 -6.79 -5.09 -10.31
N ALA A 216 -6.59 -5.36 -9.02
CA ALA A 216 -6.31 -6.69 -8.53
C ALA A 216 -7.54 -7.61 -8.62
N VAL A 217 -8.70 -7.13 -8.18
CA VAL A 217 -9.95 -7.89 -8.20
C VAL A 217 -10.36 -8.22 -9.63
N THR A 218 -10.39 -7.24 -10.53
CA THR A 218 -10.79 -7.48 -11.93
C THR A 218 -9.80 -8.39 -12.64
N HIS A 219 -8.49 -8.25 -12.38
CA HIS A 219 -7.49 -9.12 -12.99
C HIS A 219 -7.68 -10.57 -12.58
N LEU A 220 -7.82 -10.84 -11.28
CA LEU A 220 -8.01 -12.20 -10.78
C LEU A 220 -9.30 -12.82 -11.33
N TRP A 221 -10.37 -12.04 -11.45
CA TRP A 221 -11.61 -12.52 -12.05
C TRP A 221 -11.44 -12.90 -13.53
N ASP A 222 -10.71 -12.09 -14.31
CA ASP A 222 -10.41 -12.34 -15.73
C ASP A 222 -9.59 -13.62 -15.95
N THR A 223 -8.82 -14.07 -14.94
CA THR A 223 -8.11 -15.36 -14.99
C THR A 223 -9.03 -16.58 -14.85
N GLY A 224 -10.32 -16.36 -14.62
CA GLY A 224 -11.32 -17.42 -14.42
C GLY A 224 -11.56 -17.80 -12.96
N LYS A 225 -10.86 -17.19 -12.00
CA LYS A 225 -11.13 -17.39 -10.57
C LYS A 225 -12.51 -16.84 -10.21
N ARG A 226 -13.17 -17.46 -9.24
CA ARG A 226 -14.47 -17.03 -8.70
C ARG A 226 -14.35 -16.97 -7.19
N PHE A 227 -14.70 -15.82 -6.62
CA PHE A 227 -14.42 -15.51 -5.23
C PHE A 227 -15.32 -14.36 -4.77
N SER A 228 -15.42 -14.19 -3.45
CA SER A 228 -16.08 -13.03 -2.82
C SER A 228 -15.05 -11.94 -2.52
N LEU A 229 -15.40 -10.68 -2.74
CA LEU A 229 -14.62 -9.53 -2.26
C LEU A 229 -15.03 -9.24 -0.81
N VAL A 230 -14.10 -9.39 0.13
CA VAL A 230 -14.29 -9.01 1.54
C VAL A 230 -13.44 -7.79 1.82
N GLN A 231 -14.11 -6.66 2.07
CA GLN A 231 -13.48 -5.38 2.35
C GLN A 231 -13.67 -5.03 3.82
N LEU A 232 -12.58 -4.66 4.49
CA LEU A 232 -12.62 -3.98 5.79
C LEU A 232 -12.35 -2.51 5.55
N ASP A 233 -13.35 -1.66 5.77
CA ASP A 233 -13.31 -0.24 5.41
C ASP A 233 -14.34 0.56 6.22
N HIS A 234 -14.00 1.79 6.60
CA HIS A 234 -14.94 2.73 7.19
C HIS A 234 -15.94 3.31 6.18
N HIS A 235 -15.54 3.39 4.92
CA HIS A 235 -16.33 3.82 3.79
C HIS A 235 -16.93 2.62 3.05
N LEU A 236 -17.93 2.89 2.22
CA LEU A 236 -18.50 1.87 1.33
C LEU A 236 -17.76 1.80 0.00
N ASP A 237 -17.08 2.89 -0.39
CA ASP A 237 -16.47 3.09 -1.70
C ASP A 237 -17.43 2.83 -2.88
N ILE A 238 -18.68 3.19 -2.64
CA ILE A 238 -19.80 3.15 -3.58
C ILE A 238 -20.18 4.58 -3.96
N GLN A 239 -20.40 4.82 -5.25
CA GLN A 239 -20.92 6.08 -5.74
C GLN A 239 -22.37 6.29 -5.28
N LEU A 240 -22.54 7.10 -4.23
CA LEU A 240 -23.84 7.50 -3.66
C LEU A 240 -24.24 8.94 -4.05
N TRP A 241 -23.78 9.40 -5.21
CA TRP A 241 -24.03 10.74 -5.74
C TRP A 241 -24.32 10.69 -7.24
N GLY A 242 -24.82 11.82 -7.76
CA GLY A 242 -25.17 11.95 -9.17
C GLY A 242 -26.59 11.49 -9.47
N LYS A 243 -26.95 11.40 -10.75
CA LYS A 243 -28.31 11.01 -11.17
C LYS A 243 -28.51 9.51 -11.06
N PHE A 244 -29.63 9.10 -10.46
CA PHE A 244 -30.01 7.71 -10.32
C PHE A 244 -31.19 7.35 -11.24
N LYS A 245 -31.10 6.16 -11.84
CA LYS A 245 -32.16 5.54 -12.62
C LYS A 245 -32.25 4.07 -12.26
N ASP A 246 -33.46 3.58 -12.00
CA ASP A 246 -33.69 2.19 -11.58
C ASP A 246 -32.84 1.77 -10.37
N ASN A 247 -32.71 2.69 -9.39
CA ASN A 247 -31.97 2.50 -8.14
C ASN A 247 -30.46 2.22 -8.32
N LYS A 248 -29.87 2.69 -9.41
CA LYS A 248 -28.42 2.70 -9.63
C LYS A 248 -27.98 4.01 -10.29
N PRO A 249 -26.69 4.39 -10.19
CA PRO A 249 -26.17 5.54 -10.91
C PRO A 249 -26.42 5.39 -12.42
N GLU A 250 -26.88 6.46 -13.06
CA GLU A 250 -27.07 6.50 -14.52
C GLU A 250 -25.72 6.35 -15.25
N TYR A 251 -24.67 6.91 -14.66
CA TYR A 251 -23.28 6.76 -15.07
C TYR A 251 -22.39 6.70 -13.83
N LEU A 252 -21.23 6.07 -13.97
CA LEU A 252 -20.18 6.12 -12.96
C LEU A 252 -19.21 7.24 -13.30
N ASP A 253 -18.83 8.03 -12.29
CA ASP A 253 -17.73 8.98 -12.40
C ASP A 253 -16.41 8.25 -12.59
N ASP A 254 -15.36 8.99 -12.95
CA ASP A 254 -14.01 8.45 -13.08
C ASP A 254 -13.62 7.62 -11.83
N LEU A 255 -12.93 6.51 -12.08
CA LEU A 255 -12.48 5.61 -11.02
C LEU A 255 -11.61 6.36 -10.00
N SER A 256 -11.97 6.22 -8.72
CA SER A 256 -11.32 6.83 -7.56
C SER A 256 -11.43 5.89 -6.36
N HIS A 257 -10.75 6.22 -5.26
CA HIS A 257 -10.89 5.50 -3.98
C HIS A 257 -12.37 5.39 -3.57
N GLY A 258 -13.13 6.49 -3.55
CA GLY A 258 -14.51 6.50 -3.07
C GLY A 258 -15.59 5.85 -3.96
N ASN A 259 -15.26 5.29 -5.13
CA ASN A 259 -16.26 4.64 -6.01
C ASN A 259 -15.79 3.31 -6.65
N PHE A 260 -14.66 2.76 -6.23
CA PHE A 260 -14.11 1.57 -6.90
C PHE A 260 -15.03 0.35 -6.76
N VAL A 261 -15.80 0.23 -5.66
CA VAL A 261 -16.74 -0.88 -5.44
C VAL A 261 -17.89 -0.82 -6.45
N SER A 262 -18.38 0.38 -6.78
CA SER A 262 -19.36 0.58 -7.87
C SER A 262 -18.79 0.11 -9.21
N TRP A 263 -17.51 0.39 -9.49
CA TRP A 263 -16.83 -0.07 -10.70
C TRP A 263 -16.60 -1.59 -10.74
N VAL A 264 -16.23 -2.19 -9.61
CA VAL A 264 -16.10 -3.65 -9.47
C VAL A 264 -17.45 -4.32 -9.76
N LYS A 265 -18.54 -3.85 -9.12
CA LYS A 265 -19.87 -4.42 -9.33
C LYS A 265 -20.40 -4.21 -10.75
N TYR A 266 -20.06 -3.10 -11.38
CA TYR A 266 -20.39 -2.83 -12.79
C TYR A 266 -19.66 -3.80 -13.73
N GLN A 267 -18.35 -3.99 -13.52
CA GLN A 267 -17.53 -4.87 -14.36
C GLN A 267 -17.83 -6.35 -14.12
N ILE A 268 -18.16 -6.71 -12.88
CA ILE A 268 -18.40 -8.08 -12.43
C ILE A 268 -19.74 -8.13 -11.68
N PRO A 269 -20.88 -8.19 -12.39
CA PRO A 269 -22.20 -8.21 -11.74
C PRO A 269 -22.39 -9.40 -10.77
N ASP A 270 -21.74 -10.52 -11.06
CA ASP A 270 -21.87 -11.78 -10.32
C ASP A 270 -20.96 -11.87 -9.07
N ILE A 271 -20.11 -10.86 -8.81
CA ILE A 271 -19.26 -10.88 -7.61
C ILE A 271 -20.08 -10.58 -6.35
N ASP A 272 -19.89 -11.41 -5.33
CA ASP A 272 -20.38 -11.16 -3.99
C ASP A 272 -19.40 -10.22 -3.26
N ILE A 273 -19.94 -9.15 -2.68
CA ILE A 273 -19.15 -8.15 -1.95
C ILE A 273 -19.67 -8.06 -0.51
N LEU A 274 -18.77 -8.14 0.46
CA LEU A 274 -19.03 -7.94 1.87
C LEU A 274 -18.15 -6.78 2.38
N ASN A 275 -18.78 -5.71 2.85
CA ASN A 275 -18.09 -4.61 3.51
C ASN A 275 -18.25 -4.70 5.04
N ILE A 276 -17.16 -4.60 5.78
CA ILE A 276 -17.12 -4.74 7.24
C ILE A 276 -16.47 -3.49 7.84
N GLY A 277 -17.15 -2.82 8.76
CA GLY A 277 -16.66 -1.61 9.41
C GLY A 277 -17.20 -0.30 8.85
N ALA A 278 -18.13 -0.38 7.88
CA ALA A 278 -18.74 0.81 7.29
C ALA A 278 -19.35 1.70 8.37
N SER A 279 -19.09 3.00 8.30
CA SER A 279 -19.72 3.98 9.18
C SER A 279 -21.23 3.82 9.15
N ARG A 280 -21.88 3.83 10.31
CA ARG A 280 -23.35 3.85 10.38
C ARG A 280 -23.98 5.03 9.65
N TYR A 281 -23.21 6.08 9.37
CA TYR A 281 -23.66 7.28 8.68
C TYR A 281 -22.95 7.43 7.33
N GLN A 282 -23.75 7.45 6.27
CA GLN A 282 -23.28 7.60 4.89
C GLN A 282 -23.75 8.92 4.32
N SER A 283 -22.87 9.64 3.64
CA SER A 283 -23.23 10.85 2.89
C SER A 283 -23.67 10.47 1.48
N PHE A 284 -24.75 11.08 1.00
CA PHE A 284 -25.27 10.88 -0.36
C PHE A 284 -25.86 12.19 -0.89
N SER A 285 -25.92 12.35 -2.22
CA SER A 285 -26.52 13.52 -2.86
C SER A 285 -27.37 13.12 -4.07
N ASP A 286 -28.39 13.93 -4.37
CA ASP A 286 -29.20 13.82 -5.60
C ASP A 286 -29.98 12.50 -5.74
N ILE A 287 -30.17 11.77 -4.62
CA ILE A 287 -30.87 10.50 -4.53
C ILE A 287 -31.71 10.44 -3.23
N SER A 288 -32.83 9.73 -3.23
CA SER A 288 -33.62 9.48 -2.01
C SER A 288 -33.05 8.34 -1.15
N SER A 289 -33.29 8.38 0.16
CA SER A 289 -32.79 7.35 1.10
C SER A 289 -33.24 5.93 0.75
N ASP A 290 -34.46 5.76 0.24
CA ASP A 290 -34.98 4.44 -0.14
C ASP A 290 -34.22 3.87 -1.34
N GLN A 291 -33.90 4.72 -2.31
CA GLN A 291 -33.11 4.33 -3.47
C GLN A 291 -31.66 4.04 -3.08
N VAL A 292 -31.06 4.81 -2.16
CA VAL A 292 -29.72 4.54 -1.60
C VAL A 292 -29.69 3.16 -0.95
N ASN A 293 -30.64 2.88 -0.05
CA ASN A 293 -30.72 1.60 0.64
C ASN A 293 -30.88 0.43 -0.34
N GLN A 294 -31.73 0.58 -1.36
CA GLN A 294 -31.88 -0.42 -2.40
C GLN A 294 -30.59 -0.61 -3.19
N TYR A 295 -29.92 0.47 -3.58
CA TYR A 295 -28.67 0.40 -4.33
C TYR A 295 -27.59 -0.32 -3.53
N ILE A 296 -27.35 0.08 -2.27
CA ILE A 296 -26.35 -0.57 -1.40
C ILE A 296 -26.63 -2.07 -1.30
N ASN A 297 -27.89 -2.47 -1.06
CA ASN A 297 -28.29 -3.88 -0.96
C ASN A 297 -28.09 -4.68 -2.27
N THR A 298 -28.08 -4.01 -3.43
CA THR A 298 -27.74 -4.67 -4.72
C THR A 298 -26.24 -4.79 -4.96
N VAL A 299 -25.44 -3.93 -4.32
CA VAL A 299 -23.98 -3.87 -4.53
C VAL A 299 -23.24 -4.77 -3.55
N CYS A 300 -23.53 -4.68 -2.26
CA CYS A 300 -22.81 -5.41 -1.22
C CYS A 300 -23.68 -5.72 0.00
N LYS A 301 -23.21 -6.68 0.80
CA LYS A 301 -23.66 -6.87 2.18
C LYS A 301 -22.82 -5.97 3.08
N VAL A 302 -23.43 -5.35 4.08
CA VAL A 302 -22.74 -4.41 4.99
C VAL A 302 -22.87 -4.89 6.43
N ILE A 303 -21.74 -4.94 7.14
CA ILE A 303 -21.66 -5.04 8.60
C ILE A 303 -21.06 -3.72 9.09
N SER A 304 -21.86 -2.88 9.74
CA SER A 304 -21.41 -1.53 10.13
C SER A 304 -20.43 -1.53 11.30
N ASP A 305 -19.64 -0.46 11.46
CA ASP A 305 -18.81 -0.20 12.64
C ASP A 305 -19.61 -0.30 13.94
N PHE A 306 -20.80 0.28 13.95
CA PHE A 306 -21.72 0.29 15.07
C PHE A 306 -22.14 -1.12 15.45
N GLU A 307 -22.46 -1.97 14.47
CA GLU A 307 -22.80 -3.37 14.71
C GLU A 307 -21.60 -4.14 15.27
N VAL A 308 -20.43 -4.02 14.64
CA VAL A 308 -19.21 -4.68 15.12
C VAL A 308 -18.90 -4.31 16.56
N GLN A 309 -19.08 -3.04 16.94
CA GLN A 309 -18.81 -2.58 18.31
C GLN A 309 -19.87 -3.03 19.32
N ASN A 310 -21.15 -3.00 18.97
CA ASN A 310 -22.25 -3.26 19.91
C ASN A 310 -22.66 -4.73 20.00
N CYS A 311 -22.24 -5.58 19.06
CA CYS A 311 -22.48 -7.01 19.11
C CYS A 311 -21.27 -7.77 19.70
N GLU A 312 -21.57 -8.96 20.23
CA GLU A 312 -20.53 -9.94 20.56
C GLU A 312 -19.79 -10.38 19.31
N ILE A 313 -18.47 -10.60 19.44
CA ILE A 313 -17.63 -10.96 18.30
C ILE A 313 -18.08 -12.27 17.64
N THR A 314 -18.64 -13.20 18.41
CA THR A 314 -19.18 -14.47 17.89
C THR A 314 -20.32 -14.25 16.90
N SER A 315 -21.23 -13.31 17.18
CA SER A 315 -22.35 -12.98 16.29
C SER A 315 -21.91 -12.28 15.01
N ILE A 316 -20.78 -11.56 15.04
CA ILE A 316 -20.17 -10.99 13.84
C ILE A 316 -19.55 -12.10 13.00
N ILE A 317 -18.76 -12.98 13.64
CA ILE A 317 -18.10 -14.10 12.99
C ILE A 317 -19.07 -15.02 12.26
N GLU A 318 -20.25 -15.30 12.84
CA GLU A 318 -21.30 -16.12 12.21
C GLU A 318 -21.83 -15.56 10.87
N LYS A 319 -21.62 -14.26 10.61
CA LYS A 319 -22.03 -13.59 9.37
C LYS A 319 -20.94 -13.58 8.31
N LEU A 320 -19.71 -13.94 8.67
CA LEU A 320 -18.55 -13.93 7.77
C LEU A 320 -18.56 -15.17 6.87
N PRO A 321 -17.98 -15.07 5.66
CA PRO A 321 -17.83 -16.24 4.80
C PRO A 321 -16.96 -17.30 5.49
N GLN A 322 -17.28 -18.56 5.19
CA GLN A 322 -16.52 -19.73 5.60
C GLN A 322 -16.46 -20.71 4.43
N ASP A 323 -15.31 -21.36 4.27
CA ASP A 323 -15.02 -22.36 3.24
C ASP A 323 -15.23 -21.81 1.81
N GLN A 324 -14.92 -20.52 1.61
CA GLN A 324 -15.01 -19.82 0.32
C GLN A 324 -13.65 -19.32 -0.16
N ASP A 325 -13.52 -19.11 -1.48
CA ASP A 325 -12.45 -18.30 -2.05
C ASP A 325 -12.76 -16.81 -1.81
N ILE A 326 -11.83 -16.09 -1.18
CA ILE A 326 -11.98 -14.66 -0.90
C ILE A 326 -10.79 -13.85 -1.40
N TYR A 327 -11.08 -12.65 -1.88
CA TYR A 327 -10.09 -11.57 -1.99
C TYR A 327 -10.29 -10.64 -0.79
N LEU A 328 -9.25 -10.50 0.04
CA LEU A 328 -9.31 -9.71 1.27
C LEU A 328 -8.71 -8.33 1.05
N SER A 329 -9.55 -7.29 1.01
CA SER A 329 -9.11 -5.90 0.92
C SER A 329 -9.20 -5.22 2.28
N ILE A 330 -8.15 -4.53 2.69
CA ILE A 330 -8.10 -3.84 3.99
C ILE A 330 -7.79 -2.36 3.75
N ASP A 331 -8.78 -1.50 3.94
CA ASP A 331 -8.51 -0.09 4.25
C ASP A 331 -8.12 0.00 5.73
N ILE A 332 -7.08 0.76 6.00
CA ILE A 332 -6.62 0.98 7.37
C ILE A 332 -7.53 1.93 8.16
N ASP A 333 -8.38 2.72 7.48
CA ASP A 333 -9.32 3.63 8.10
C ASP A 333 -10.51 2.90 8.76
N ALA A 334 -10.71 1.62 8.41
CA ALA A 334 -11.63 0.71 9.08
C ALA A 334 -11.31 0.58 10.57
N ILE A 335 -10.03 0.74 10.94
CA ILE A 335 -9.55 0.68 12.31
C ILE A 335 -9.74 2.03 12.97
N ASN A 336 -10.19 2.03 14.22
CA ASN A 336 -10.37 3.26 14.97
C ASN A 336 -9.10 4.13 14.94
N SER A 337 -9.26 5.39 14.53
CA SER A 337 -8.18 6.37 14.41
C SER A 337 -7.37 6.62 15.68
N ILE A 338 -7.87 6.23 16.86
CA ILE A 338 -7.10 6.28 18.10
C ILE A 338 -5.86 5.38 18.04
N PHE A 339 -5.96 4.26 17.33
CA PHE A 339 -4.91 3.26 17.11
C PHE A 339 -4.12 3.55 15.83
N ILE A 340 -4.82 3.78 14.72
CA ILE A 340 -4.19 4.07 13.42
C ILE A 340 -4.22 5.58 13.17
N ARG A 341 -3.05 6.21 13.31
CA ARG A 341 -2.85 7.67 13.22
C ARG A 341 -2.08 8.08 11.97
N SER A 342 -1.98 7.19 11.00
CA SER A 342 -1.46 7.46 9.66
C SER A 342 -2.39 8.42 8.91
N ASN A 343 -1.85 9.08 7.88
CA ASN A 343 -2.64 9.96 7.05
C ASN A 343 -3.37 9.15 5.98
N THR A 344 -4.53 8.60 6.35
CA THR A 344 -5.43 7.80 5.49
C THR A 344 -6.43 8.65 4.71
N GLY A 345 -6.25 9.97 4.69
CA GLY A 345 -7.18 10.90 4.08
C GLY A 345 -8.43 11.16 4.95
N PHE A 346 -9.25 10.14 5.18
CA PHE A 346 -10.50 10.18 5.94
C PHE A 346 -10.52 9.14 7.08
N PRO A 347 -9.95 9.45 8.24
CA PRO A 347 -9.84 8.47 9.32
C PRO A 347 -11.20 8.08 9.92
N GLY A 348 -11.43 6.77 10.12
CA GLY A 348 -12.58 6.24 10.86
C GLY A 348 -12.49 6.52 12.36
N HIS A 349 -13.01 7.66 12.81
CA HIS A 349 -13.02 8.02 14.23
C HIS A 349 -13.87 7.09 15.10
N THR A 350 -14.93 6.50 14.53
CA THR A 350 -15.75 5.47 15.15
C THR A 350 -15.42 4.07 14.64
N GLY A 351 -14.28 3.88 13.94
CA GLY A 351 -13.88 2.62 13.36
C GLY A 351 -13.72 1.47 14.36
N ILE A 352 -13.44 0.28 13.85
CA ILE A 352 -13.35 -0.97 14.61
C ILE A 352 -12.20 -0.92 15.63
N CYS A 353 -12.45 -1.38 16.85
CA CYS A 353 -11.39 -1.57 17.86
C CYS A 353 -10.40 -2.67 17.42
N LEU A 354 -9.11 -2.49 17.72
CA LEU A 354 -8.05 -3.34 17.20
C LEU A 354 -8.21 -4.84 17.56
N ASP A 355 -8.72 -5.14 18.75
CA ASP A 355 -9.00 -6.50 19.23
C ASP A 355 -10.06 -7.21 18.38
N LYS A 356 -11.19 -6.54 18.09
CA LYS A 356 -12.24 -7.05 17.21
C LYS A 356 -11.74 -7.15 15.76
N PHE A 357 -11.00 -6.16 15.29
CA PHE A 357 -10.43 -6.15 13.95
C PHE A 357 -9.51 -7.37 13.72
N VAL A 358 -8.56 -7.61 14.63
CA VAL A 358 -7.65 -8.76 14.56
C VAL A 358 -8.43 -10.09 14.62
N SER A 359 -9.48 -10.16 15.45
CA SER A 359 -10.33 -11.36 15.53
C SER A 359 -11.07 -11.66 14.23
N ILE A 360 -11.62 -10.63 13.57
CA ILE A 360 -12.29 -10.73 12.26
C ILE A 360 -11.29 -11.19 11.20
N VAL A 361 -10.13 -10.54 11.11
CA VAL A 361 -9.08 -10.89 10.14
C VAL A 361 -8.56 -12.32 10.37
N HIS A 362 -8.35 -12.71 11.62
CA HIS A 362 -7.94 -14.08 11.97
C HIS A 362 -8.99 -15.10 11.52
N PHE A 363 -10.28 -14.85 11.75
CA PHE A 363 -11.33 -15.74 11.26
C PHE A 363 -11.34 -15.82 9.74
N LEU A 364 -11.35 -14.67 9.05
CA LEU A 364 -11.38 -14.62 7.58
C LEU A 364 -10.21 -15.40 6.97
N THR A 365 -9.00 -15.24 7.51
CA THR A 365 -7.78 -15.89 6.99
C THR A 365 -7.65 -17.38 7.34
N THR A 366 -8.28 -17.85 8.42
CA THR A 366 -8.23 -19.26 8.84
C THR A 366 -9.40 -20.11 8.35
N LYS A 367 -10.52 -19.48 7.99
CA LYS A 367 -11.76 -20.16 7.58
C LYS A 367 -12.06 -20.05 6.11
N ASN A 368 -11.23 -19.36 5.34
CA ASN A 368 -11.42 -19.19 3.90
C ASN A 368 -10.11 -19.39 3.17
N ASN A 369 -10.21 -19.63 1.86
CA ASN A 369 -9.07 -19.66 0.97
C ASN A 369 -8.81 -18.23 0.46
N VAL A 370 -7.73 -17.60 0.92
CA VAL A 370 -7.36 -16.23 0.51
C VAL A 370 -6.64 -16.30 -0.83
N ILE A 371 -7.32 -15.89 -1.90
CA ILE A 371 -6.78 -15.96 -3.27
C ILE A 371 -5.98 -14.71 -3.68
N GLY A 372 -6.06 -13.65 -2.87
CA GLY A 372 -5.38 -12.37 -3.03
C GLY A 372 -5.71 -11.47 -1.86
N LEU A 373 -4.83 -10.51 -1.56
CA LEU A 373 -5.08 -9.53 -0.51
C LEU A 373 -4.45 -8.18 -0.79
N ASP A 374 -4.99 -7.14 -0.19
CA ASP A 374 -4.36 -5.82 -0.18
C ASP A 374 -4.51 -5.06 1.14
N LEU A 375 -3.61 -4.10 1.34
CA LEU A 375 -3.61 -3.18 2.48
C LEU A 375 -3.43 -1.75 1.97
N MET A 376 -4.46 -0.94 2.06
CA MET A 376 -4.62 0.33 1.35
C MET A 376 -4.56 1.54 2.30
N GLU A 377 -4.46 2.74 1.74
CA GLU A 377 -4.54 4.05 2.40
C GLU A 377 -3.55 4.34 3.55
N HIS A 378 -2.56 3.48 3.77
CA HIS A 378 -1.47 3.78 4.70
C HIS A 378 -0.56 4.89 4.18
N GLY A 379 -0.49 6.02 4.89
CA GLY A 379 0.30 7.18 4.50
C GLY A 379 1.10 7.85 5.63
N VAL A 380 1.97 8.78 5.23
CA VAL A 380 2.81 9.58 6.15
C VAL A 380 1.93 10.53 6.98
N SER A 381 2.03 10.40 8.30
CA SER A 381 1.42 11.32 9.27
C SER A 381 2.31 12.52 9.51
N ASN A 382 1.70 13.66 9.89
CA ASN A 382 2.41 14.89 10.30
C ASN A 382 3.29 14.73 11.55
N ASN A 383 3.21 13.58 12.22
CA ASN A 383 4.05 13.21 13.35
C ASN A 383 4.73 11.86 13.05
N HIS A 384 6.06 11.83 13.20
CA HIS A 384 6.87 10.62 13.05
C HIS A 384 6.41 9.46 13.93
N GLU A 385 6.13 9.72 15.21
CA GLU A 385 5.67 8.70 16.15
C GLU A 385 4.34 8.07 15.72
N ASN A 386 3.45 8.87 15.09
CA ASN A 386 2.14 8.40 14.66
C ASN A 386 2.23 7.42 13.49
N HIS A 387 2.99 7.75 12.44
CA HIS A 387 3.14 6.83 11.31
C HIS A 387 4.03 5.62 11.67
N TYR A 388 4.98 5.78 12.58
CA TYR A 388 5.78 4.68 13.13
C TYR A 388 4.92 3.70 13.93
N SER A 389 4.08 4.20 14.84
CA SER A 389 3.13 3.40 15.61
C SER A 389 2.15 2.66 14.69
N SER A 390 1.55 3.39 13.74
CA SER A 390 0.60 2.81 12.77
C SER A 390 1.25 1.72 11.93
N SER A 391 2.46 1.98 11.39
CA SER A 391 3.21 0.96 10.63
C SER A 391 3.55 -0.27 11.48
N THR A 392 3.75 -0.11 12.79
CA THR A 392 3.96 -1.23 13.72
C THR A 392 2.70 -2.08 13.85
N ILE A 393 1.54 -1.44 14.03
CA ILE A 393 0.25 -2.12 14.16
C ILE A 393 -0.09 -2.87 12.87
N LEU A 394 0.05 -2.20 11.72
CA LEU A 394 -0.20 -2.80 10.40
C LEU A 394 0.74 -3.96 10.10
N ALA A 395 2.03 -3.86 10.47
CA ALA A 395 2.95 -4.97 10.34
C ALA A 395 2.53 -6.16 11.22
N ASN A 396 2.05 -5.94 12.46
CA ASN A 396 1.49 -7.03 13.29
C ASN A 396 0.25 -7.68 12.66
N ILE A 397 -0.65 -6.88 12.08
CA ILE A 397 -1.84 -7.40 11.38
C ILE A 397 -1.41 -8.27 10.18
N LEU A 398 -0.46 -7.79 9.37
CA LEU A 398 0.07 -8.56 8.25
C LEU A 398 0.77 -9.86 8.70
N ILE A 399 1.46 -9.88 9.84
CA ILE A 399 1.97 -11.12 10.43
C ILE A 399 0.81 -12.09 10.66
N ASN A 400 -0.27 -11.65 11.31
CA ASN A 400 -1.44 -12.52 11.55
C ASN A 400 -2.02 -13.05 10.23
N ILE A 401 -2.12 -12.22 9.19
CA ILE A 401 -2.65 -12.63 7.88
C ILE A 401 -1.73 -13.66 7.22
N ILE A 402 -0.47 -13.30 7.00
CA ILE A 402 0.52 -14.10 6.27
C ILE A 402 0.72 -15.47 6.92
N CYS A 403 0.72 -15.52 8.26
CA CYS A 403 0.91 -16.75 9.01
C CYS A 403 -0.29 -17.71 8.93
N ASN A 404 -1.51 -17.19 8.70
CA ASN A 404 -2.73 -18.00 8.64
C ASN A 404 -3.07 -18.48 7.22
N ILE A 405 -2.47 -17.88 6.18
CA ILE A 405 -2.71 -18.26 4.79
C ILE A 405 -2.17 -19.67 4.53
N ASN A 406 -3.09 -20.54 4.11
CA ASN A 406 -2.78 -21.89 3.65
C ASN A 406 -2.81 -21.94 2.12
N PHE A 407 -1.94 -22.77 1.54
CA PHE A 407 -1.96 -23.07 0.11
C PHE A 407 -2.64 -24.42 -0.05
N HIS A 408 -3.72 -24.45 -0.82
CA HIS A 408 -4.53 -25.65 -1.08
C HIS A 408 -4.15 -26.32 -2.40
#